data_AF-A0AAU8X918-F1
#
_entry.id   AF-A0AAU8X918-F1
#
_cell.length_a   1.000
_cell.length_b   1.000
_cell.length_c   1.000
_cell.angle_alpha   90.00
_cell.angle_beta   90.00
_cell.angle_gamma   90.00
#
_symmetry.space_group_name_H-M   'P 1'
#
loop_
_entity.id
_entity.type
_entity.pdbx_description
1 polymer ?
#
loop_
_entity_poly.entity_id
_entity_poly.type
_entity_poly.pdbx_seq_one_letter_code
_entity_poly.pdbx_strand_id
1 'polypeptide(L)'
;MQISVIEKTFKLAGDDGLKAQFTFITSGTVHIWFQETGLQMEAHHNHLRMQNNTLIYTDGLNHGQHRALWALTVHDEDITEFKEVMSLLKPQPHRKNMPKRKHWAVA
;
A
#
# COMPACT_ATOMS: atom_id res chain seq x y z
N MET A 1 -23.15 -0.59 4.75
CA MET A 1 -21.69 -0.77 4.68
C MET A 1 -21.08 0.62 4.62
N GLN A 2 -20.40 1.06 5.68
CA GLN A 2 -19.77 2.38 5.74
C GLN A 2 -18.38 2.28 5.11
N ILE A 3 -18.15 3.02 4.04
CA ILE A 3 -16.84 3.10 3.38
C ILE A 3 -16.07 4.20 4.12
N SER A 4 -14.92 3.88 4.71
CA SER A 4 -14.02 4.90 5.22
C SER A 4 -13.03 5.26 4.12
N VAL A 5 -12.89 6.55 3.88
CA VAL A 5 -11.96 7.09 2.88
C VAL A 5 -10.94 7.93 3.62
N ILE A 6 -9.65 7.65 3.38
CA ILE A 6 -8.54 8.46 3.87
C ILE A 6 -7.97 9.19 2.65
N GLU A 7 -7.94 10.51 2.70
CA GLU A 7 -7.37 11.34 1.64
C GLU A 7 -6.08 11.99 2.16
N LYS A 8 -4.98 11.80 1.43
CA LYS A 8 -3.66 12.34 1.78
C LYS A 8 -2.91 12.75 0.53
N THR A 9 -2.16 13.84 0.60
CA THR A 9 -1.27 14.27 -0.48
C THR A 9 0.16 13.99 -0.10
N PHE A 10 0.92 13.36 -0.99
CA PHE A 10 2.32 13.04 -0.77
C PHE A 10 3.20 13.63 -1.86
N LYS A 11 4.38 14.12 -1.47
CA LYS A 11 5.41 14.56 -2.38
C LYS A 11 6.16 13.34 -2.93
N LEU A 12 6.38 13.35 -4.23
CA LEU A 12 7.14 12.32 -4.95
C LEU A 12 8.57 12.81 -5.17
N ALA A 13 9.52 11.87 -5.14
CA ALA A 13 10.92 12.15 -5.42
C ALA A 13 11.17 12.32 -6.93
N GLY A 14 12.03 13.28 -7.30
CA GLY A 14 12.34 13.65 -8.70
C GLY A 14 12.68 15.15 -8.82
N ASP A 15 13.01 15.61 -10.04
CA ASP A 15 13.57 16.95 -10.28
C ASP A 15 12.62 18.12 -9.96
N ASP A 16 11.31 17.89 -9.88
CA ASP A 16 10.32 18.98 -9.72
C ASP A 16 9.44 18.86 -8.46
N GLY A 17 9.67 17.86 -7.60
CA GLY A 17 8.90 17.70 -6.35
C GLY A 17 7.39 17.54 -6.56
N LEU A 18 7.00 16.81 -7.62
CA LEU A 18 5.61 16.49 -7.98
C LEU A 18 4.80 16.02 -6.77
N LYS A 19 3.54 16.43 -6.70
CA LYS A 19 2.59 15.98 -5.67
C LYS A 19 1.49 15.14 -6.28
N ALA A 20 1.08 14.11 -5.57
CA ALA A 20 -0.10 13.33 -5.92
C ALA A 20 -1.04 13.22 -4.72
N GLN A 21 -2.34 13.30 -4.98
CA GLN A 21 -3.38 13.01 -4.01
C GLN A 21 -3.65 11.51 -4.02
N PHE A 22 -3.56 10.89 -2.86
CA PHE A 22 -3.83 9.50 -2.61
C PHE A 22 -5.14 9.37 -1.84
N THR A 23 -6.08 8.64 -2.41
CA THR A 23 -7.38 8.34 -1.80
C THR A 23 -7.43 6.85 -1.51
N PHE A 24 -7.37 6.53 -0.22
CA PHE A 24 -7.38 5.15 0.26
C PHE A 24 -8.79 4.76 0.70
N ILE A 25 -9.31 3.69 0.12
CA ILE A 25 -10.67 3.22 0.37
C ILE A 25 -10.61 1.95 1.22
N THR A 26 -11.48 1.81 2.22
CA THR A 26 -11.56 0.60 3.07
C THR A 26 -11.84 -0.70 2.31
N SER A 27 -12.34 -0.63 1.08
CA SER A 27 -12.47 -1.79 0.18
C SER A 27 -11.13 -2.38 -0.21
N GLY A 28 -10.05 -1.62 -0.06
CA GLY A 28 -8.68 -2.02 -0.39
C GLY A 28 -8.10 -1.36 -1.64
N THR A 29 -8.86 -0.49 -2.30
CA THR A 29 -8.39 0.27 -3.46
C THR A 29 -7.68 1.56 -3.03
N VAL A 30 -6.60 1.89 -3.73
CA VAL A 30 -5.90 3.18 -3.63
C VAL A 30 -6.03 3.88 -4.98
N HIS A 31 -6.63 5.07 -4.99
CA HIS A 31 -6.60 5.97 -6.15
C HIS A 31 -5.50 7.01 -5.97
N ILE A 32 -4.82 7.33 -7.06
CA ILE A 32 -3.71 8.30 -7.09
C ILE A 32 -4.00 9.28 -8.22
N TRP A 33 -4.02 10.57 -7.89
CA TRP A 33 -4.28 11.64 -8.85
C TRP A 33 -3.16 12.68 -8.84
N PHE A 34 -2.57 12.91 -10.01
CA PHE A 34 -1.58 13.94 -10.28
C PHE A 34 -2.32 15.15 -10.86
N GLN A 35 -2.59 16.15 -10.03
CA GLN A 35 -3.41 17.31 -10.46
C GLN A 35 -2.76 18.08 -11.60
N GLU A 36 -1.44 18.22 -11.57
CA GLU A 36 -0.67 19.01 -12.53
C GLU A 36 -0.65 18.40 -13.94
N THR A 37 -0.64 17.07 -14.04
CA THR A 37 -0.60 16.35 -15.32
C THR A 37 -1.96 15.80 -15.76
N GLY A 38 -2.95 15.80 -14.86
CA GLY A 38 -4.23 15.14 -15.06
C GLY A 38 -4.17 13.60 -15.01
N LEU A 39 -2.99 13.01 -14.74
CA LEU A 39 -2.83 11.56 -14.69
C LEU A 39 -3.57 10.97 -13.48
N GLN A 40 -4.31 9.90 -13.71
CA GLN A 40 -5.01 9.13 -12.69
C GLN A 40 -4.59 7.67 -12.74
N MET A 41 -4.39 7.08 -11.57
CA MET A 41 -3.92 5.71 -11.40
C MET A 41 -4.70 5.03 -10.28
N GLU A 42 -4.88 3.73 -10.41
CA GLU A 42 -5.56 2.92 -9.40
C GLU A 42 -4.78 1.63 -9.15
N ALA A 43 -4.74 1.20 -7.89
CA ALA A 43 -4.20 -0.09 -7.52
C ALA A 43 -4.88 -0.65 -6.27
N HIS A 44 -5.00 -1.97 -6.22
CA HIS A 44 -5.37 -2.67 -4.99
C HIS A 44 -4.16 -2.75 -4.05
N HIS A 45 -4.33 -2.42 -2.75
CA HIS A 45 -3.21 -2.34 -1.80
C HIS A 45 -2.41 -3.64 -1.65
N ASN A 46 -3.05 -4.81 -1.80
CA ASN A 46 -2.36 -6.11 -1.76
C ASN A 46 -1.39 -6.33 -2.93
N HIS A 47 -1.53 -5.57 -4.01
CA HIS A 47 -0.68 -5.64 -5.20
C HIS A 47 0.42 -4.57 -5.19
N LEU A 48 0.40 -3.69 -4.18
CA LEU A 48 1.41 -2.67 -3.94
C LEU A 48 2.51 -3.22 -3.05
N ARG A 49 3.75 -2.94 -3.43
CA ARG A 49 4.94 -3.25 -2.64
C ARG A 49 5.71 -1.96 -2.35
N MET A 50 6.31 -1.87 -1.17
CA MET A 50 7.17 -0.75 -0.81
C MET A 50 8.62 -1.24 -0.78
N GLN A 51 9.49 -0.62 -1.55
CA GLN A 51 10.92 -0.91 -1.60
C GLN A 51 11.69 0.40 -1.73
N ASN A 52 12.63 0.68 -0.83
CA ASN A 52 13.48 1.90 -0.89
C ASN A 52 12.66 3.18 -1.16
N ASN A 53 11.64 3.42 -0.34
CA ASN A 53 10.71 4.56 -0.44
C ASN A 53 9.91 4.63 -1.76
N THR A 54 9.98 3.57 -2.57
CA THR A 54 9.28 3.43 -3.83
C THR A 54 8.11 2.47 -3.70
N LEU A 55 6.92 2.97 -3.99
CA LEU A 55 5.69 2.20 -4.15
C LEU A 55 5.66 1.58 -5.54
N ILE A 56 5.57 0.26 -5.62
CA ILE A 56 5.62 -0.50 -6.86
C ILE A 56 4.31 -1.26 -7.02
N TYR A 57 3.61 -1.04 -8.14
CA TYR A 57 2.41 -1.79 -8.49
C TYR A 57 2.73 -2.94 -9.43
N THR A 58 2.30 -4.14 -9.05
CA THR A 58 2.60 -5.39 -9.76
C THR A 58 1.37 -6.13 -10.24
N ASP A 59 0.16 -5.58 -10.05
CA ASP A 59 -1.11 -6.23 -10.41
C ASP A 59 -1.22 -7.70 -9.94
N GLY A 60 -0.73 -7.98 -8.74
CA GLY A 60 -0.82 -9.32 -8.12
C GLY A 60 0.22 -10.32 -8.62
N LEU A 61 1.17 -9.91 -9.47
CA LEU A 61 2.26 -10.77 -9.93
C LEU A 61 3.20 -11.14 -8.76
N ASN A 62 3.54 -12.43 -8.64
CA ASN A 62 4.34 -12.96 -7.54
C ASN A 62 5.82 -12.53 -7.60
N HIS A 63 6.54 -12.70 -6.48
CA HIS A 63 7.99 -12.46 -6.41
C HIS A 63 8.72 -13.22 -7.54
N GLY A 64 9.42 -12.48 -8.41
CA GLY A 64 10.16 -13.01 -9.56
C GLY A 64 9.60 -12.65 -10.94
N GLN A 65 8.39 -12.11 -11.04
CA GLN A 65 7.85 -11.60 -12.30
C GLN A 65 8.17 -10.10 -12.46
N HIS A 66 9.03 -9.81 -13.43
CA HIS A 66 9.78 -8.56 -13.61
C HIS A 66 8.98 -7.35 -14.17
N ARG A 67 7.65 -7.33 -14.08
CA ARG A 67 6.89 -6.18 -14.61
C ARG A 67 6.15 -5.45 -13.50
N ALA A 68 6.82 -4.44 -12.95
CA ALA A 68 6.11 -3.31 -12.38
C ALA A 68 5.31 -2.65 -13.52
N LEU A 69 4.01 -2.45 -13.30
CA LEU A 69 3.20 -1.65 -14.22
C LEU A 69 3.49 -0.17 -14.05
N TRP A 70 3.74 0.24 -12.82
CA TRP A 70 4.23 1.57 -12.48
C TRP A 70 4.96 1.53 -11.13
N ALA A 71 5.78 2.56 -10.90
CA ALA A 71 6.47 2.78 -9.64
C ALA A 71 6.48 4.28 -9.31
N LEU A 72 6.29 4.62 -8.04
CA LEU A 72 6.28 5.99 -7.54
C LEU A 72 7.18 6.08 -6.31
N THR A 73 8.20 6.93 -6.36
CA THR A 73 9.07 7.16 -5.21
C THR A 73 8.53 8.31 -4.39
N VAL A 74 8.34 8.09 -3.09
CA VAL A 74 7.87 9.11 -2.13
C VAL A 74 9.09 9.81 -1.53
N HIS A 75 9.00 11.11 -1.30
CA HIS A 75 10.06 11.89 -0.68
C HIS A 75 10.34 11.41 0.76
N ASP A 76 11.60 11.48 1.19
CA ASP A 76 12.03 10.93 2.49
C ASP A 76 11.32 11.57 3.70
N GLU A 77 10.93 12.83 3.57
CA GLU A 77 10.20 13.59 4.59
C GLU A 77 8.78 13.02 4.82
N ASP A 78 8.16 12.49 3.77
CA ASP A 78 6.77 12.04 3.75
C ASP A 78 6.64 10.52 3.97
N ILE A 79 7.73 9.77 3.89
CA ILE A 79 7.69 8.30 3.88
C ILE A 79 7.14 7.71 5.18
N THR A 80 7.38 8.35 6.31
CA THR A 80 6.95 7.87 7.62
C THR A 80 5.42 7.88 7.71
N GLU A 81 4.80 9.02 7.41
CA GLU A 81 3.34 9.15 7.37
C GLU A 81 2.74 8.22 6.31
N PHE A 82 3.37 8.12 5.13
CA PHE A 82 2.91 7.21 4.07
C PHE A 82 2.84 5.75 4.57
N LYS A 83 3.89 5.28 5.26
CA LYS A 83 3.95 3.92 5.82
C LYS A 83 2.89 3.70 6.89
N GLU A 84 2.63 4.69 7.73
CA GLU A 84 1.57 4.65 8.74
C GLU A 84 0.19 4.47 8.08
N VAL A 85 -0.13 5.29 7.09
CA VAL A 85 -1.40 5.18 6.34
C VAL A 85 -1.54 3.81 5.67
N MET A 86 -0.50 3.33 5.00
CA MET A 86 -0.50 2.00 4.38
C MET A 86 -0.67 0.87 5.40
N SER A 87 -0.19 1.04 6.63
CA SER A 87 -0.32 0.04 7.69
C SER A 87 -1.77 -0.09 8.20
N LEU A 88 -2.54 1.01 8.19
CA LEU A 88 -3.95 1.03 8.58
C LEU A 88 -4.84 0.26 7.59
N LEU A 89 -4.39 0.15 6.34
CA LEU A 89 -5.16 -0.43 5.23
C LEU A 89 -4.87 -1.91 5.00
N LYS A 90 -3.69 -2.40 5.42
CA LYS A 90 -3.43 -3.83 5.40
C LYS A 90 -4.38 -4.48 6.39
N PRO A 91 -5.14 -5.52 5.98
CA PRO A 91 -5.87 -6.30 6.96
C PRO A 91 -4.84 -6.79 7.98
N GLN A 92 -5.03 -6.44 9.25
CA GLN A 92 -4.22 -7.04 10.30
C GLN A 92 -4.28 -8.54 10.07
N PRO A 93 -3.13 -9.24 10.05
CA PRO A 93 -3.20 -10.70 10.01
C PRO A 93 -4.07 -11.06 11.20
N HIS A 94 -5.25 -11.64 10.93
CA HIS A 94 -6.03 -12.25 11.97
C HIS A 94 -5.03 -13.09 12.77
N ARG A 95 -4.76 -12.71 14.02
CA ARG A 95 -4.15 -13.60 14.98
C ARG A 95 -5.08 -14.81 14.99
N LYS A 96 -4.78 -15.82 14.16
CA LYS A 96 -5.30 -17.16 14.36
C LYS A 96 -4.75 -17.53 15.71
N ASN A 97 -5.57 -17.34 16.75
CA ASN A 97 -5.40 -18.03 18.01
C ASN A 97 -5.44 -19.51 17.66
N MET A 98 -4.29 -20.09 17.30
CA MET A 98 -4.14 -21.53 17.22
C MET A 98 -4.40 -22.03 18.64
N PRO A 99 -5.43 -22.85 18.87
CA PRO A 99 -5.54 -23.54 20.14
C PRO A 99 -4.29 -24.40 20.26
N LYS A 100 -3.53 -24.22 21.34
CA LYS A 100 -2.41 -25.11 21.69
C LYS A 100 -2.94 -26.54 21.66
N ARG A 101 -2.52 -27.35 20.67
CA ARG A 101 -2.79 -28.79 20.65
C ARG A 101 -2.21 -29.36 21.95
N LYS A 102 -3.08 -29.72 22.89
CA LYS A 102 -2.69 -30.52 24.05
C LYS A 102 -2.20 -31.87 23.51
N HIS A 103 -0.90 -32.14 23.65
CA HIS A 103 -0.38 -33.50 23.52
C HIS A 103 -0.97 -34.31 24.66
N TRP A 104 -1.78 -35.32 24.33
CA TRP A 104 -2.03 -36.41 25.26
C TRP A 104 -0.83 -37.33 25.15
N ALA A 105 0.02 -37.34 26.18
CA ALA A 105 0.98 -38.42 26.36
C ALA A 105 0.18 -39.65 26.80
N VAL A 106 0.20 -40.69 25.97
CA VAL A 106 -0.22 -42.02 26.38
C VAL A 106 1.01 -42.66 27.00
N ALA A 107 0.93 -42.98 28.28
CA ALA A 107 1.84 -43.88 29.00
C ALA A 107 1.01 -45.00 29.60
#